data_AF-A0A655ZG06-F1
#
_entry.id   AF-A0A655ZG06-F1
#
_cell.length_a   1.000
_cell.length_b   1.000
_cell.length_c   1.000
_cell.angle_alpha   90.00
_cell.angle_beta   90.00
_cell.angle_gamma   90.00
#
_symmetry.space_group_name_H-M   'P 1'
#
loop_
_entity.id
_entity.type
_entity.pdbx_description
1 polymer ?
#
loop_
_entity_poly.entity_id
_entity_poly.type
_entity_poly.pdbx_seq_one_letter_code
_entity_poly.pdbx_strand_id
1 'polypeptide(L)'
;MLWLVSGGIALGLALDKTGLAELVVHSIPFDQYSPYVVILGAAILCLLMANFMSHTATANLLMPIMAALGASMTPLNPLGGEVTLILVVTFAASLGMSLPISTPPNALAHATRNVQSQQMAKVGIILGIFGVLMSFVMVWILNMVGH
;
A
#
# COMPACT_ATOMS: atom_id res chain seq x y z
N MET A 1 2.01 5.96 -18.06
CA MET A 1 2.93 5.45 -17.03
C MET A 1 4.10 6.39 -16.78
N LEU A 2 4.88 6.80 -17.80
CA LEU A 2 6.01 7.73 -17.61
C LEU A 2 5.64 9.01 -16.86
N TRP A 3 4.59 9.72 -17.28
CA TRP A 3 4.09 10.91 -16.59
C TRP A 3 3.67 10.67 -15.14
N LEU A 4 3.15 9.47 -14.85
CA LEU A 4 2.63 9.13 -13.52
C LEU A 4 3.82 8.86 -12.57
N VAL A 5 4.81 8.09 -13.02
CA VAL A 5 6.07 7.87 -12.29
C VAL A 5 6.79 9.20 -12.03
N SER A 6 6.92 10.06 -13.05
CA SER A 6 7.51 11.39 -12.88
C SER A 6 6.73 12.24 -11.87
N GLY A 7 5.40 12.15 -11.88
CA GLY A 7 4.55 12.82 -10.89
C GLY A 7 4.74 12.31 -9.47
N GLY A 8 4.98 11.00 -9.28
CA GLY A 8 5.25 10.40 -7.97
C GLY A 8 6.58 10.85 -7.38
N ILE A 9 7.63 10.87 -8.21
CA ILE A 9 8.94 11.40 -7.85
C ILE A 9 8.85 12.89 -7.51
N ALA A 10 8.14 13.68 -8.33
CA ALA A 10 7.92 15.10 -8.07
C ALA A 10 7.15 15.35 -6.76
N LEU A 11 6.14 14.53 -6.45
CA LEU A 11 5.39 14.61 -5.21
C LEU A 11 6.24 14.26 -3.98
N GLY A 12 7.07 13.21 -4.08
CA GLY A 12 8.02 12.84 -3.03
C GLY A 12 9.03 13.95 -2.75
N LEU A 13 9.61 14.54 -3.79
CA LEU A 13 10.52 15.69 -3.66
C LEU A 13 9.82 16.92 -3.07
N ALA A 14 8.55 17.15 -3.39
CA ALA A 14 7.78 18.25 -2.82
C ALA A 14 7.46 18.02 -1.34
N LEU A 15 7.11 16.79 -0.94
CA LEU A 15 6.87 16.40 0.45
C LEU A 15 8.11 16.60 1.32
N ASP A 16 9.28 16.21 0.80
CA ASP A 16 10.58 16.39 1.44
C ASP A 16 10.93 17.89 1.58
N LYS A 17 10.87 18.65 0.48
CA LYS A 17 11.19 20.09 0.47
C LYS A 17 10.27 20.96 1.33
N THR A 18 9.00 20.57 1.47
CA THR A 18 8.01 21.35 2.24
C THR A 18 8.02 20.99 3.73
N GLY A 19 8.70 19.91 4.12
CA GLY A 19 8.62 19.36 5.48
C GLY A 19 7.23 18.80 5.82
N LEU A 20 6.33 18.67 4.83
CA LEU A 20 4.98 18.16 5.06
C LEU A 20 5.02 16.69 5.50
N ALA A 21 6.00 15.94 5.00
CA ALA A 21 6.31 14.58 5.46
C ALA A 21 6.50 14.53 6.98
N GLU A 22 7.42 15.34 7.52
CA GLU A 22 7.69 15.40 8.97
C GLU A 22 6.46 15.87 9.75
N LEU A 23 5.72 16.86 9.23
CA LEU A 23 4.48 17.33 9.87
C LEU A 23 3.42 16.23 9.99
N VAL A 24 3.20 15.43 8.93
CA VAL A 24 2.22 14.33 8.95
C VAL A 24 2.64 13.25 9.94
N VAL A 25 3.93 12.92 9.99
CA VAL A 25 4.44 11.93 10.94
C VAL A 25 4.38 12.46 12.37
N HIS A 26 4.70 13.73 12.64
CA HIS A 26 4.59 14.32 13.98
C HIS A 26 3.14 14.51 14.44
N SER A 27 2.20 14.63 13.50
CA SER A 27 0.77 14.81 13.82
C SER A 27 0.12 13.57 14.42
N ILE A 28 0.71 12.39 14.20
CA ILE A 28 0.21 11.12 14.72
C ILE A 28 1.34 10.47 15.52
N PRO A 29 1.14 10.06 16.77
CA PRO A 29 2.20 9.48 17.60
C PRO A 29 2.51 8.04 17.18
N PHE A 30 3.00 7.85 15.95
CA PHE A 30 3.28 6.56 15.35
C PHE A 30 4.30 5.75 16.16
N ASP A 31 5.23 6.42 16.85
CA ASP A 31 6.22 5.77 17.74
C ASP A 31 5.62 5.09 18.96
N GLN A 32 4.38 5.43 19.34
CA GLN A 32 3.66 4.75 20.43
C GLN A 32 2.94 3.48 19.96
N TYR A 33 2.78 3.31 18.65
CA TYR A 33 2.10 2.16 18.07
C TYR A 33 3.11 1.06 17.71
N SER A 34 2.67 -0.19 17.83
CA SER A 34 3.47 -1.32 17.36
C SER A 34 3.70 -1.21 15.85
N PRO A 35 4.93 -1.43 15.33
CA PRO A 35 5.23 -1.41 13.90
C PRO A 35 4.28 -2.26 13.05
N TYR A 36 3.86 -3.42 13.60
CA TYR A 36 2.90 -4.31 12.95
C TYR A 36 1.53 -3.67 12.71
N VAL A 37 1.07 -2.81 13.62
CA VAL A 37 -0.21 -2.10 13.48
C VAL A 37 -0.12 -1.05 12.37
N VAL A 38 1.01 -0.36 12.26
CA VAL A 38 1.24 0.62 11.20
C VAL A 38 1.31 -0.06 9.84
N ILE A 39 2.03 -1.19 9.74
CA ILE A 39 2.10 -2.01 8.52
C ILE A 39 0.70 -2.49 8.11
N LEU A 40 -0.10 -2.99 9.06
CA LEU A 40 -1.47 -3.41 8.79
C LEU A 40 -2.34 -2.25 8.31
N GLY A 41 -2.25 -1.10 8.98
CA GLY A 41 -2.99 0.11 8.61
C GLY A 41 -2.64 0.59 7.21
N ALA A 42 -1.35 0.61 6.86
CA ALA A 42 -0.87 0.96 5.53
C ALA A 42 -1.39 -0.01 4.46
N ALA A 43 -1.36 -1.32 4.73
CA ALA A 43 -1.88 -2.33 3.81
C ALA A 43 -3.39 -2.18 3.57
N ILE A 44 -4.17 -1.99 4.64
CA ILE A 44 -5.63 -1.81 4.54
C ILE A 44 -5.97 -0.52 3.80
N LEU A 45 -5.31 0.59 4.14
CA LEU A 45 -5.49 1.88 3.47
C LEU A 45 -5.22 1.73 1.97
N CYS A 46 -4.12 1.05 1.61
CA CYS A 46 -3.76 0.82 0.23
C CYS A 46 -4.77 -0.06 -0.51
N LEU A 47 -5.22 -1.18 0.07
CA LEU A 47 -6.25 -2.04 -0.51
C LEU A 47 -7.56 -1.28 -0.76
N LEU A 48 -7.94 -0.42 0.18
CA LEU A 48 -9.14 0.40 0.06
C LEU A 48 -8.98 1.41 -1.09
N MET A 49 -7.86 2.13 -1.15
CA MET A 49 -7.61 3.08 -2.25
C MET A 49 -7.51 2.38 -3.62
N ALA A 50 -6.84 1.22 -3.69
CA ALA A 50 -6.66 0.44 -4.91
C ALA A 50 -7.98 -0.15 -5.46
N ASN A 51 -9.03 -0.21 -4.64
CA ASN A 51 -10.36 -0.58 -5.08
C ASN A 51 -11.09 0.53 -5.87
N PHE A 52 -10.70 1.80 -5.67
CA PHE A 52 -11.33 2.98 -6.30
C PHE A 52 -10.45 3.64 -7.36
N MET A 53 -9.13 3.47 -7.25
CA MET A 53 -8.13 4.06 -8.14
C MET A 53 -7.28 2.96 -8.78
N SER A 54 -6.70 3.20 -9.96
CA SER A 54 -5.81 2.21 -10.59
C SER A 54 -4.65 1.83 -9.67
N HIS A 55 -4.24 0.56 -9.69
CA HIS A 55 -3.15 0.04 -8.85
C HIS A 55 -1.87 0.85 -8.99
N THR A 56 -1.51 1.23 -10.22
CA THR A 56 -0.30 2.02 -10.49
C THR A 56 -0.42 3.44 -9.95
N ALA A 57 -1.59 4.08 -10.06
CA ALA A 57 -1.80 5.42 -9.50
C ALA A 57 -1.78 5.40 -7.97
N THR A 58 -2.41 4.38 -7.36
CA THR A 58 -2.45 4.19 -5.90
C THR A 58 -1.05 3.96 -5.34
N ALA A 59 -0.27 3.07 -5.95
CA ALA A 59 1.11 2.80 -5.53
C ALA A 59 1.98 4.06 -5.61
N ASN A 60 1.89 4.80 -6.71
CA ASN A 60 2.69 5.99 -6.95
C ASN A 60 2.33 7.17 -6.03
N LEU A 61 1.07 7.26 -5.60
CA LEU A 61 0.62 8.25 -4.60
C LEU A 61 1.10 7.91 -3.19
N LEU A 62 0.99 6.63 -2.79
CA LEU A 62 1.30 6.20 -1.42
C LEU A 62 2.81 6.02 -1.18
N MET A 63 3.57 5.64 -2.20
CA MET A 63 5.02 5.39 -2.08
C MET A 63 5.82 6.51 -1.39
N PRO A 64 5.72 7.79 -1.78
CA PRO A 64 6.47 8.85 -1.10
C PRO A 64 6.03 9.08 0.35
N ILE A 65 4.75 8.86 0.65
CA ILE A 65 4.21 9.01 2.02
C ILE A 65 4.75 7.88 2.91
N MET A 66 4.78 6.65 2.39
CA MET A 66 5.30 5.49 3.12
C MET A 66 6.81 5.55 3.33
N ALA A 67 7.55 6.06 2.34
CA ALA A 67 8.98 6.30 2.46
C ALA A 67 9.28 7.30 3.59
N ALA A 68 8.58 8.44 3.61
CA ALA A 68 8.69 9.42 4.68
C ALA A 68 8.32 8.84 6.06
N LEU A 69 7.22 8.10 6.15
CA LEU A 69 6.79 7.47 7.39
C LEU A 69 7.83 6.46 7.92
N GLY A 70 8.37 5.62 7.03
CA GLY A 70 9.37 4.63 7.40
C GLY A 70 10.72 5.22 7.80
N ALA A 71 11.11 6.35 7.20
CA ALA A 71 12.32 7.07 7.56
C ALA A 71 12.21 7.75 8.95
N SER A 72 11.02 8.21 9.33
CA SER A 72 10.79 8.86 10.61
C SER A 72 10.54 7.89 11.78
N MET A 73 10.03 6.68 11.52
CA MET A 73 9.73 5.70 12.58
C MET A 73 10.95 4.83 12.93
N THR A 74 11.68 5.22 13.99
CA THR A 74 12.82 4.43 14.51
C THR A 74 12.46 2.96 14.88
N PRO A 75 11.27 2.66 15.44
CA PRO A 75 10.87 1.29 15.75
C PRO A 75 10.71 0.36 14.54
N LEU A 76 10.63 0.91 13.32
CA LEU A 76 10.54 0.13 12.09
C LEU A 76 11.90 -0.32 11.54
N ASN A 77 13.01 0.29 11.96
CA ASN A 77 14.36 -0.06 11.50
C ASN A 77 14.70 -1.57 11.60
N PRO A 78 14.47 -2.28 12.73
CA PRO A 78 14.73 -3.72 12.84
C PRO A 78 13.78 -4.60 12.00
N LEU A 79 12.79 -4.01 11.34
CA LEU A 79 11.84 -4.69 10.44
C LEU A 79 12.09 -4.32 8.97
N GLY A 80 13.20 -3.64 8.65
CA GLY A 80 13.53 -3.19 7.29
C GLY A 80 13.11 -1.75 6.96
N GLY A 81 12.67 -0.98 7.96
CA GLY A 81 12.46 0.47 7.87
C GLY A 81 11.46 0.89 6.78
N GLU A 82 11.87 1.86 5.96
CA GLU A 82 11.12 2.38 4.81
C GLU A 82 10.82 1.32 3.74
N VAL A 83 11.74 0.40 3.49
CA VAL A 83 11.62 -0.60 2.42
C VAL A 83 10.42 -1.51 2.68
N THR A 84 10.21 -1.87 3.94
CA THR A 84 9.12 -2.76 4.34
C THR A 84 7.75 -2.14 4.12
N LEU A 85 7.56 -0.85 4.45
CA LEU A 85 6.30 -0.15 4.19
C LEU A 85 6.02 -0.01 2.70
N ILE A 86 7.05 0.32 1.91
CA ILE A 86 6.94 0.43 0.46
C ILE A 86 6.58 -0.92 -0.16
N LEU A 87 7.21 -2.01 0.27
CA LEU A 87 6.89 -3.36 -0.19
C LEU A 87 5.46 -3.76 0.19
N VAL A 88 5.05 -3.57 1.44
CA VAL A 88 3.70 -3.91 1.90
C VAL A 88 2.65 -3.18 1.06
N VAL A 89 2.82 -1.88 0.84
CA VAL A 89 1.89 -1.06 0.06
C VAL A 89 1.91 -1.43 -1.42
N THR A 90 3.05 -1.75 -2.01
CA THR A 90 3.11 -2.18 -3.42
C THR A 90 2.43 -3.55 -3.65
N PHE A 91 2.58 -4.48 -2.71
CA PHE A 91 1.85 -5.75 -2.74
C PHE A 91 0.34 -5.54 -2.53
N ALA A 92 -0.04 -4.76 -1.53
CA ALA A 92 -1.43 -4.42 -1.25
C ALA A 92 -2.10 -3.72 -2.45
N ALA A 93 -1.40 -2.76 -3.07
CA ALA A 93 -1.85 -2.08 -4.28
C ALA A 93 -2.12 -3.07 -5.39
N SER A 94 -1.23 -4.04 -5.60
CA SER A 94 -1.36 -5.05 -6.66
C SER A 94 -2.53 -6.02 -6.46
N LEU A 95 -2.99 -6.21 -5.22
CA LEU A 95 -4.02 -7.18 -4.84
C LEU A 95 -5.42 -6.57 -4.65
N GLY A 96 -5.58 -5.25 -4.80
CA GLY A 96 -6.86 -4.53 -4.64
C GLY A 96 -7.86 -4.78 -5.78
N MET A 97 -8.38 -6.00 -5.93
CA MET A 97 -9.28 -6.40 -7.03
C MET A 97 -10.70 -6.74 -6.57
N SER A 98 -11.24 -6.05 -5.55
CA SER A 98 -12.58 -6.38 -5.02
C SER A 98 -13.75 -5.82 -5.83
N LEU A 99 -13.54 -4.78 -6.65
CA LEU A 99 -14.63 -4.14 -7.38
C LEU A 99 -14.54 -4.38 -8.90
N PRO A 100 -15.68 -4.44 -9.61
CA PRO A 100 -15.70 -4.49 -11.08
C PRO A 100 -15.01 -3.29 -11.73
N ILE A 101 -15.05 -2.14 -11.04
CA ILE A 101 -14.47 -0.85 -11.47
C ILE A 101 -12.94 -0.81 -11.32
N SER A 102 -12.35 -1.69 -10.50
CA SER A 102 -10.92 -1.63 -10.15
C SER A 102 -10.01 -1.85 -11.35
N THR A 103 -10.36 -2.79 -12.24
CA THR A 103 -9.49 -3.16 -13.36
C THR A 103 -10.29 -3.50 -14.63
N PRO A 104 -9.74 -3.21 -15.83
CA PRO A 104 -10.39 -3.58 -17.09
C PRO A 104 -10.75 -5.07 -17.22
N PRO A 105 -9.91 -6.03 -16.76
CA PRO A 105 -10.28 -7.45 -16.73
C PRO A 105 -11.51 -7.74 -15.86
N ASN A 106 -11.63 -7.12 -14.68
CA ASN A 106 -12.82 -7.28 -13.83
C ASN A 106 -14.07 -6.69 -14.50
N ALA A 107 -13.95 -5.52 -15.14
CA ALA A 107 -15.06 -4.93 -15.89
C ALA A 107 -15.52 -5.82 -17.05
N LEU A 108 -14.58 -6.40 -17.80
CA LEU A 108 -14.86 -7.34 -18.91
C LEU A 108 -15.50 -8.63 -18.42
N ALA A 109 -15.01 -9.22 -17.32
CA ALA A 109 -15.58 -10.42 -16.74
C ALA A 109 -17.00 -10.17 -16.22
N HIS A 110 -17.28 -9.00 -15.63
CA HIS A 110 -18.64 -8.61 -15.25
C HIS A 110 -19.55 -8.41 -16.48
N ALA A 111 -19.03 -7.89 -17.59
CA ALA A 111 -19.77 -7.66 -18.82
C ALA A 111 -20.24 -8.96 -19.51
N THR A 112 -19.57 -10.10 -19.26
CA THR A 112 -20.01 -11.42 -19.76
C THR A 112 -21.29 -11.94 -19.11
N ARG A 113 -21.86 -11.23 -18.11
CA ARG A 113 -23.04 -11.61 -17.30
C ARG A 113 -22.91 -12.92 -16.53
N ASN A 114 -21.77 -13.60 -16.62
CA ASN A 114 -21.52 -14.87 -15.94
C ASN A 114 -20.91 -14.68 -14.54
N VAL A 115 -20.46 -13.47 -14.21
CA VAL A 115 -19.84 -13.12 -12.92
C VAL A 115 -20.57 -11.95 -12.29
N GLN A 116 -21.24 -12.18 -11.15
CA GLN A 116 -21.89 -11.10 -10.41
C GLN A 116 -20.89 -10.29 -9.58
N SER A 117 -21.16 -9.00 -9.38
CA SER A 117 -20.29 -8.11 -8.60
C SER A 117 -20.06 -8.61 -7.17
N GLN A 118 -21.03 -9.30 -6.57
CA GLN A 118 -20.90 -9.90 -5.24
C GLN A 118 -19.88 -11.06 -5.20
N GLN A 119 -19.76 -11.84 -6.27
CA GLN A 119 -18.76 -12.92 -6.36
C GLN A 119 -17.36 -12.33 -6.50
N MET A 120 -17.21 -11.27 -7.30
CA MET A 120 -15.95 -10.53 -7.44
C MET A 120 -15.51 -9.91 -6.11
N ALA A 121 -16.43 -9.30 -5.37
CA ALA A 121 -16.13 -8.74 -4.06
C ALA A 121 -15.67 -9.79 -3.05
N LYS A 122 -16.33 -10.96 -2.99
CA LYS A 122 -15.88 -12.05 -2.11
C LYS A 122 -14.49 -12.53 -2.45
N VAL A 123 -14.20 -12.76 -3.74
CA VAL A 123 -12.87 -13.22 -4.19
C VAL A 123 -11.81 -12.15 -3.94
N GLY A 124 -12.10 -10.88 -4.20
CA GLY A 124 -11.17 -9.79 -3.97
C GLY A 124 -10.88 -9.54 -2.48
N ILE A 125 -11.86 -9.72 -1.59
CA ILE A 125 -11.62 -9.64 -0.15
C ILE A 125 -10.72 -10.79 0.31
N ILE A 126 -10.96 -12.01 -0.19
CA ILE A 126 -10.11 -13.17 0.11
C ILE A 126 -8.67 -12.93 -0.38
N LEU A 127 -8.50 -12.41 -1.59
CA LEU A 127 -7.19 -12.04 -2.14
C LEU A 127 -6.53 -10.90 -1.36
N GLY A 128 -7.30 -9.91 -0.90
CA GLY A 128 -6.80 -8.83 -0.06
C GLY A 128 -6.28 -9.33 1.29
N ILE A 129 -7.03 -10.23 1.95
CA ILE A 129 -6.61 -10.88 3.19
C ILE A 129 -5.34 -11.72 2.96
N PHE A 130 -5.27 -12.46 1.85
CA PHE A 130 -4.08 -13.21 1.48
C PHE A 130 -2.89 -12.28 1.21
N GLY A 131 -3.12 -11.11 0.64
CA GLY A 131 -2.12 -10.07 0.42
C GLY A 131 -1.56 -9.49 1.70
N VAL A 132 -2.43 -9.21 2.67
CA VAL A 132 -2.02 -8.80 4.02
C VAL A 132 -1.23 -9.92 4.70
N LEU A 133 -1.66 -11.17 4.61
CA LEU A 133 -0.90 -12.31 5.13
C LEU A 133 0.48 -12.43 4.48
N MET A 134 0.57 -12.31 3.15
CA MET A 134 1.85 -12.31 2.44
C MET A 134 2.74 -11.14 2.84
N SER A 135 2.18 -9.97 3.14
CA SER A 135 2.97 -8.83 3.59
C SER A 135 3.56 -9.07 4.99
N PHE A 136 2.83 -9.71 5.90
CA PHE A 136 3.38 -10.18 7.18
C PHE A 136 4.44 -11.26 7.02
N VAL A 137 4.24 -12.21 6.11
CA VAL A 137 5.25 -13.24 5.80
C VAL A 137 6.52 -12.59 5.24
N MET A 138 6.39 -11.58 4.38
CA MET A 138 7.52 -10.82 3.85
C MET A 138 8.28 -10.11 4.98
N VAL A 139 7.57 -9.43 5.89
CA VAL A 139 8.17 -8.77 7.06
C VAL A 139 8.92 -9.79 7.93
N TRP A 140 8.33 -10.97 8.13
CA TRP A 140 8.95 -12.05 8.89
C TRP A 140 10.21 -12.60 8.22
N ILE A 141 10.20 -12.78 6.90
CA ILE A 141 11.38 -13.18 6.12
C ILE A 141 12.46 -12.10 6.19
N LEU A 142 12.10 -10.83 6.01
CA LEU A 142 13.04 -9.71 6.11
C LEU A 142 13.70 -9.64 7.48
N ASN A 143 12.94 -9.90 8.55
CA ASN A 143 13.48 -9.98 9.91
C ASN A 143 14.46 -11.18 10.08
N MET A 144 14.20 -12.32 9.42
CA MET A 144 15.12 -13.47 9.45
C MET A 144 16.38 -13.28 8.59
N VAL A 145 16.30 -12.56 7.47
CA VAL A 145 17.41 -12.37 6.53
C VAL A 145 18.43 -11.35 7.04
N GLY A 146 18.11 -10.60 8.09
CA GLY A 146 19.09 -9.85 8.87
C GLY A 146 19.49 -8.53 8.23
N HIS A 147 18.73 -7.49 8.59
CA HIS A 147 19.31 -6.24 9.06
C HIS A 147 18.95 -6.09 10.54
#